data_AF-A0A2P5Z1Y2-F1
#
_entry.id   AF-A0A2P5Z1Y2-F1
#
_cell.length_a   1.000
_cell.length_b   1.000
_cell.length_c   1.000
_cell.angle_alpha   90.00
_cell.angle_beta   90.00
_cell.angle_gamma   90.00
#
_symmetry.space_group_name_H-M   'P 1'
#
loop_
_entity.id
_entity.type
_entity.pdbx_description
1 polymer ?
#
loop_
_entity_poly.entity_id
_entity_poly.type
_entity_poly.pdbx_seq_one_letter_code
_entity_poly.pdbx_strand_id
1 'polypeptide(L)'
;MSVPYQIPGRAPNDEDRNSVSQYWRDRFADEPYYSEGERFEDYEPAYHAGHEARIRDFNRAYEQVEAELHRDWDSNKGSQTLSWSKARHAVRRAWERAGNGE
;
A
#
# COMPACT_ATOMS: atom_id res chain seq x y z
N MET A 1 25.30 -6.73 22.09
CA MET A 1 25.07 -6.81 20.64
C MET A 1 23.68 -6.28 20.34
N SER A 2 23.62 -5.33 19.39
CA SER A 2 22.48 -4.68 18.72
C SER A 2 21.09 -4.75 19.37
N VAL A 3 20.66 -3.60 19.88
CA VAL A 3 19.28 -3.30 20.30
C VAL A 3 18.30 -3.52 19.13
N PRO A 4 17.26 -4.38 19.23
CA PRO A 4 16.18 -4.34 18.27
C PRO A 4 15.34 -3.11 18.61
N TYR A 5 15.28 -2.14 17.69
CA TYR A 5 14.39 -1.00 17.82
C TYR A 5 12.94 -1.48 17.79
N GLN A 6 12.38 -1.69 18.97
CA GLN A 6 10.96 -1.80 19.24
C GLN A 6 10.41 -0.37 19.23
N ILE A 7 9.71 0.01 18.16
CA ILE A 7 8.88 1.22 18.14
C ILE A 7 7.49 0.79 18.64
N PRO A 8 7.04 1.21 19.85
CA PRO A 8 5.72 0.87 20.36
C PRO A 8 4.68 1.81 19.73
N GLY A 9 3.94 1.30 18.74
CA GLY A 9 2.85 2.04 18.12
C GLY A 9 2.36 1.41 16.83
N ARG A 10 1.56 0.33 16.95
CA ARG A 10 0.76 -0.26 15.86
C ARG A 10 1.60 -0.78 14.69
N ALA A 11 2.29 -1.92 14.88
CA ALA A 11 2.62 -2.78 13.75
C ALA A 11 1.27 -3.34 13.23
N PRO A 12 0.80 -2.95 12.03
CA PRO A 12 -0.34 -3.61 11.43
C PRO A 12 0.06 -5.08 11.25
N ASN A 13 -0.78 -6.00 11.70
CA ASN A 13 -0.53 -7.44 11.67
C ASN A 13 0.34 -7.82 10.46
N ASP A 14 1.59 -8.24 10.70
CA ASP A 14 2.49 -8.71 9.63
C ASP A 14 1.80 -9.77 8.75
N GLU A 15 0.83 -10.49 9.32
CA GLU A 15 -0.03 -11.46 8.64
C GLU A 15 -0.97 -10.86 7.58
N ASP A 16 -1.54 -9.67 7.82
CA ASP A 16 -2.38 -8.95 6.86
C ASP A 16 -1.52 -8.35 5.75
N ARG A 17 -0.38 -7.73 6.12
CA ARG A 17 0.65 -7.31 5.16
C ARG A 17 1.05 -8.44 4.23
N ASN A 18 1.39 -9.59 4.80
CA ASN A 18 1.84 -10.73 4.03
C ASN A 18 0.73 -11.29 3.14
N SER A 19 -0.51 -11.34 3.62
CA SER A 19 -1.67 -11.80 2.84
C SER A 19 -1.98 -10.89 1.66
N VAL A 20 -1.99 -9.57 1.88
CA VAL A 20 -2.14 -8.55 0.83
C VAL A 20 -0.99 -8.66 -0.16
N SER A 21 0.26 -8.78 0.33
CA SER A 21 1.43 -8.92 -0.53
C SER A 21 1.39 -10.16 -1.41
N GLN A 22 1.06 -11.33 -0.85
CA GLN A 22 0.97 -12.57 -1.62
C GLN A 22 -0.10 -12.49 -2.70
N TYR A 23 -1.26 -11.91 -2.37
CA TYR A 23 -2.35 -11.74 -3.33
C TYR A 23 -1.95 -10.81 -4.48
N TRP A 24 -1.38 -9.65 -4.15
CA TRP A 24 -0.95 -8.69 -5.16
C TRP A 24 0.28 -9.14 -5.92
N ARG A 25 1.13 -10.00 -5.36
CA ARG A 25 2.29 -10.53 -6.08
C ARG A 25 1.92 -11.27 -7.36
N ASP A 26 0.83 -12.04 -7.34
CA ASP A 26 0.33 -12.76 -8.52
C ASP A 26 -0.45 -11.83 -9.47
N ARG A 27 -1.25 -10.92 -8.91
CA ARG A 27 -2.09 -9.98 -9.68
C ARG A 27 -1.33 -8.79 -10.29
N PHE A 28 -0.23 -8.37 -9.66
CA PHE A 28 0.54 -7.20 -10.07
C PHE A 28 1.10 -7.36 -11.48
N ALA A 29 1.51 -8.57 -11.85
CA ALA A 29 2.00 -8.86 -13.20
C ALA A 29 0.91 -8.77 -14.29
N ASP A 30 -0.38 -8.87 -13.91
CA ASP A 30 -1.55 -8.78 -14.79
C ASP A 30 -2.10 -7.35 -14.89
N GLU A 31 -1.55 -6.41 -14.12
CA GLU A 31 -2.09 -5.05 -14.08
C GLU A 31 -1.65 -4.20 -15.27
N PRO A 32 -2.55 -3.36 -15.83
CA PRO A 32 -2.26 -2.58 -17.04
C PRO A 32 -1.20 -1.48 -16.83
N TYR A 33 -0.90 -1.14 -15.58
CA TYR A 33 0.15 -0.19 -15.20
C TYR A 33 1.46 -0.86 -14.82
N TYR A 34 1.52 -2.20 -14.84
CA TYR A 34 2.76 -2.93 -14.67
C TYR A 34 3.68 -2.68 -15.88
N SER A 35 4.96 -2.48 -15.61
CA SER A 35 5.99 -2.37 -16.64
C SER A 35 7.14 -3.34 -16.33
N GLU A 36 7.70 -3.93 -17.37
CA GLU A 36 8.83 -4.85 -17.26
C GLU A 36 10.01 -4.13 -16.59
N GLY A 37 10.46 -4.66 -15.44
CA GLY A 37 11.49 -4.05 -14.59
C GLY A 37 10.98 -3.46 -13.27
N GLU A 38 9.66 -3.35 -13.08
CA GLU A 38 9.07 -2.91 -11.82
C GLU A 38 9.12 -4.04 -10.79
N ARG A 39 9.62 -3.75 -9.58
CA ARG A 39 9.70 -4.72 -8.49
C ARG A 39 8.49 -4.61 -7.60
N PHE A 40 7.82 -5.73 -7.37
CA PHE A 40 6.71 -5.80 -6.40
C PHE A 40 7.09 -5.23 -5.02
N GLU A 41 8.33 -5.43 -4.58
CA GLU A 41 8.84 -4.93 -3.29
C GLU A 41 8.72 -3.40 -3.13
N ASP A 42 8.80 -2.65 -4.22
CA ASP A 42 8.64 -1.19 -4.24
C ASP A 42 7.16 -0.77 -4.14
N TYR A 43 6.27 -1.67 -4.55
CA TYR A 43 4.82 -1.50 -4.58
C TYR A 43 4.10 -2.08 -3.35
N GLU A 44 4.72 -3.01 -2.63
CA GLU A 44 4.22 -3.55 -1.36
C GLU A 44 3.69 -2.45 -0.42
N PRO A 45 4.46 -1.39 -0.08
CA PRO A 45 3.98 -0.35 0.82
C PRO A 45 2.77 0.41 0.24
N ALA A 46 2.64 0.49 -1.09
CA ALA A 46 1.50 1.15 -1.74
C ALA A 46 0.22 0.33 -1.60
N TYR A 47 0.28 -0.98 -1.86
CA TYR A 47 -0.87 -1.87 -1.68
C TYR A 47 -1.33 -1.90 -0.23
N HIS A 48 -0.39 -1.96 0.70
CA HIS A 48 -0.71 -1.96 2.12
C HIS A 48 -1.38 -0.65 2.55
N ALA A 49 -0.84 0.50 2.13
CA ALA A 49 -1.41 1.79 2.44
C ALA A 49 -2.86 1.94 1.92
N GLY A 50 -3.15 1.43 0.72
CA GLY A 50 -4.52 1.41 0.19
C GLY A 50 -5.47 0.48 0.96
N HIS A 51 -5.00 -0.70 1.35
CA HIS A 51 -5.76 -1.66 2.15
C HIS A 51 -6.10 -1.10 3.53
N GLU A 52 -5.09 -0.62 4.26
CA GLU A 52 -5.27 -0.02 5.58
C GLU A 52 -6.17 1.20 5.55
N ALA A 53 -6.00 2.07 4.54
CA ALA A 53 -6.87 3.24 4.41
C ALA A 53 -8.33 2.85 4.17
N ARG A 54 -8.59 1.75 3.45
CA ARG A 54 -9.96 1.25 3.28
C ARG A 54 -10.54 0.68 4.57
N ILE A 55 -9.74 -0.07 5.34
CA ILE A 55 -10.19 -0.62 6.63
C ILE A 55 -10.45 0.51 7.64
N ARG A 56 -9.56 1.50 7.68
CA ARG A 56 -9.66 2.65 8.58
C ARG A 56 -10.83 3.57 8.20
N ASP A 57 -11.02 3.80 6.90
CA ASP A 57 -11.94 4.79 6.36
C ASP A 57 -12.87 4.17 5.30
N PHE A 58 -13.53 3.07 5.66
CA PHE A 58 -14.50 2.37 4.79
C PHE A 58 -15.62 3.28 4.26
N ASN A 59 -16.01 4.29 5.04
CA ASN A 59 -17.10 5.20 4.73
C ASN A 59 -16.65 6.47 3.99
N ARG A 60 -15.35 6.62 3.71
CA ARG A 60 -14.82 7.76 2.94
C ARG A 60 -14.76 7.45 1.45
N ALA A 61 -14.87 8.51 0.66
CA ALA A 61 -14.59 8.45 -0.78
C ALA A 61 -13.09 8.28 -1.02
N TYR A 62 -12.75 7.54 -2.09
CA TYR A 62 -11.37 7.32 -2.51
C TYR A 62 -10.60 8.62 -2.70
N GLU A 63 -11.24 9.69 -3.22
CA GLU A 63 -10.59 10.98 -3.44
C GLU A 63 -10.04 11.62 -2.15
N GLN A 64 -10.74 11.48 -1.03
CA GLN A 64 -10.28 11.99 0.26
C GLN A 64 -9.09 11.17 0.78
N VAL A 65 -9.19 9.85 0.65
CA VAL A 65 -8.13 8.91 1.03
C VAL A 65 -6.88 9.12 0.16
N GLU A 66 -7.05 9.31 -1.14
CA GLU A 66 -5.97 9.58 -2.10
C GLU A 66 -5.20 10.85 -1.71
N ALA A 67 -5.90 11.93 -1.34
CA ALA A 67 -5.27 13.18 -0.93
C ALA A 67 -4.45 13.02 0.37
N GLU A 68 -4.96 12.28 1.35
CA GLU A 68 -4.25 11.98 2.59
C GLU A 68 -3.03 11.09 2.34
N LEU A 69 -3.21 10.01 1.57
CA LEU A 69 -2.13 9.10 1.20
C LEU A 69 -1.06 9.78 0.37
N HIS A 70 -1.42 10.70 -0.53
CA HIS A 70 -0.45 11.47 -1.30
C HIS A 70 0.46 12.28 -0.37
N ARG A 71 -0.14 12.96 0.61
CA ARG A 71 0.61 13.76 1.57
C ARG A 71 1.50 12.89 2.46
N ASP A 72 1.01 11.73 2.88
CA ASP A 72 1.79 10.78 3.65
C ASP A 72 2.95 10.19 2.83
N TRP A 73 2.70 9.86 1.56
CA TRP A 73 3.69 9.37 0.61
C TRP A 73 4.78 10.39 0.32
N ASP A 74 4.42 11.67 0.14
CA ASP A 74 5.40 12.73 -0.07
C ASP A 74 6.25 13.00 1.19
N SER A 75 5.65 12.88 2.39
CA SER A 75 6.38 12.88 3.66
C SER A 75 7.33 11.68 3.83
N ASN A 76 6.91 10.49 3.39
CA ASN A 76 7.67 9.24 3.52
C ASN A 76 8.61 8.94 2.34
N LYS A 77 8.62 9.80 1.32
CA LYS A 77 9.38 9.67 0.07
C LYS A 77 10.89 9.52 0.26
N GLY A 78 11.42 9.96 1.41
CA GLY A 78 12.83 9.76 1.76
C GLY A 78 13.22 8.28 1.93
N SER A 79 12.25 7.41 2.22
CA SER A 79 12.46 5.95 2.34
C SER A 79 11.83 5.14 1.19
N GLN A 80 10.95 5.74 0.40
CA GLN A 80 10.20 5.06 -0.65
C GLN A 80 10.80 5.38 -2.03
N THR A 81 11.26 4.36 -2.75
CA THR A 81 11.83 4.50 -4.09
C THR A 81 10.77 4.68 -5.19
N LEU A 82 9.50 4.37 -4.90
CA LEU A 82 8.38 4.50 -5.83
C LEU A 82 7.81 5.93 -5.87
N SER A 83 7.58 6.44 -7.08
CA SER A 83 6.87 7.70 -7.30
C SER A 83 5.38 7.60 -6.97
N TRP A 84 4.80 8.66 -6.40
CA TRP A 84 3.37 8.71 -6.07
C TRP A 84 2.46 8.35 -7.25
N SER A 85 2.76 8.81 -8.47
CA SER A 85 1.96 8.49 -9.66
C SER A 85 1.78 6.99 -9.87
N LYS A 86 2.82 6.20 -9.58
CA LYS A 86 2.77 4.73 -9.64
C LYS A 86 2.11 4.14 -8.41
N ALA A 87 2.49 4.64 -7.22
CA ALA A 87 1.92 4.19 -5.95
C ALA A 87 0.40 4.35 -5.90
N ARG A 88 -0.12 5.48 -6.39
CA ARG A 88 -1.55 5.79 -6.48
C ARG A 88 -2.33 4.70 -7.22
N HIS A 89 -1.80 4.16 -8.31
CA HIS A 89 -2.45 3.08 -9.04
C HIS A 89 -2.59 1.81 -8.18
N ALA A 90 -1.51 1.40 -7.52
CA ALA A 90 -1.51 0.26 -6.60
C ALA A 90 -2.41 0.47 -5.37
N VAL A 91 -2.31 1.65 -4.73
CA VAL A 91 -3.18 2.07 -3.63
C VAL A 91 -4.65 1.97 -4.02
N ARG A 92 -5.01 2.49 -5.20
CA ARG A 92 -6.39 2.45 -5.69
C ARG A 92 -6.91 1.03 -5.77
N ARG A 93 -6.11 0.14 -6.33
CA ARG A 93 -6.49 -1.26 -6.57
C ARG A 93 -6.65 -2.03 -5.26
N ALA A 94 -5.74 -1.83 -4.30
CA ALA A 94 -5.90 -2.34 -2.95
C ALA A 94 -7.14 -1.78 -2.24
N TRP A 95 -7.40 -0.49 -2.36
CA TRP A 95 -8.56 0.16 -1.74
C TRP A 95 -9.88 -0.35 -2.33
N GLU A 96 -9.97 -0.45 -3.66
CA GLU A 96 -11.14 -1.00 -4.36
C GLU A 96 -11.37 -2.44 -3.92
N ARG A 97 -10.33 -3.29 -3.91
CA ARG A 97 -10.40 -4.68 -3.46
C ARG A 97 -10.92 -4.81 -2.02
N ALA A 98 -10.34 -4.05 -1.09
CA ALA A 98 -10.74 -4.04 0.31
C ALA A 98 -12.18 -3.54 0.51
N GLY A 99 -12.69 -2.72 -0.41
CA GLY A 99 -14.07 -2.26 -0.40
C GLY A 99 -15.08 -3.18 -1.06
N ASN A 100 -14.63 -4.05 -1.96
CA ASN A 100 -15.44 -5.04 -2.68
C ASN A 100 -15.38 -6.43 -2.03
N GLY A 101 -14.82 -6.55 -0.82
CA GLY A 101 -14.88 -7.79 -0.04
C GLY A 101 -16.31 -8.03 0.46
N GLU A 102 -17.09 -8.76 -0.35
CA GLU A 102 -18.29 -9.48 0.10
C GLU A 102 -17.95 -10.79 0.79
#